data_AF-A0A818WK66-F1
#
_entry.id   AF-A0A818WK66-F1
#
_cell.length_a   1.000
_cell.length_b   1.000
_cell.length_c   1.000
_cell.angle_alpha   90.00
_cell.angle_beta   90.00
_cell.angle_gamma   90.00
#
_symmetry.space_group_name_H-M   'P 1'
#
loop_
_entity.id
_entity.type
_entity.pdbx_description
1 polymer ?
#
loop_
_entity_poly.entity_id
_entity_poly.type
_entity_poly.pdbx_seq_one_letter_code
_entity_poly.pdbx_strand_id
1 'polypeptide(L)'
;MALCLANSLLARRDFIPYDQLVRYKWWYRFGYMSSTGQCFDIGAATSQSLREFEHRQKLFAKKHSLPLKKMDQLSDEIRLNEFDVYCSEPEVAGNGALMRLAPVPLFFFRNKYAAIEFSGRSGEITHGDKKSYDACRFYGALIVAALRGYKKEQILAKNFYSKHKHWFANEPLHEDIQQIAEGSFKKKGGYKKGIRGKGYIVKALEAALWAFWSDDGSFEKGALAAVNLGDDTDTTAAIYGQLAGAYYGYKNLPERWLQHVYAHKFLKTLAKWIAYEGEQWELKMRKSTTNK
;
A
#
# COMPACT_ATOMS: atom_id res chain seq x y z
N MET A 1 6.86 6.64 4.35
CA MET A 1 6.22 5.37 4.77
C MET A 1 6.43 4.17 3.83
N ALA A 2 6.25 4.27 2.51
CA ALA A 2 6.43 3.11 1.60
C ALA A 2 7.79 2.40 1.77
N LEU A 3 8.86 3.16 1.98
CA LEU A 3 10.21 2.60 2.25
C LEU A 3 10.29 1.86 3.59
N CYS A 4 9.58 2.33 4.61
CA CYS A 4 9.48 1.63 5.89
C CYS A 4 8.77 0.28 5.70
N LEU A 5 7.68 0.24 4.93
CA LEU A 5 6.96 -0.99 4.61
C LEU A 5 7.82 -1.96 3.82
N ALA A 6 8.48 -1.47 2.76
CA ALA A 6 9.44 -2.25 1.99
C ALA A 6 10.55 -2.84 2.88
N ASN A 7 11.14 -2.05 3.77
CA ASN A 7 12.20 -2.54 4.63
C ASN A 7 11.69 -3.56 5.67
N SER A 8 10.43 -3.45 6.12
CA SER A 8 9.78 -4.46 6.96
C SER A 8 9.70 -5.80 6.27
N LEU A 9 9.12 -5.82 5.07
CA LEU A 9 8.99 -7.02 4.26
C LEU A 9 10.35 -7.67 4.00
N LEU A 10 11.37 -6.89 3.68
CA LEU A 10 12.71 -7.41 3.41
C LEU A 10 13.41 -7.96 4.66
N ALA A 11 13.37 -7.25 5.77
CA ALA A 11 14.06 -7.68 6.98
C ALA A 11 13.37 -8.87 7.66
N ARG A 12 12.04 -8.91 7.60
CA ARG A 12 11.24 -10.00 8.17
C ARG A 12 11.09 -11.18 7.20
N ARG A 13 11.35 -10.96 5.90
CA ARG A 13 11.05 -11.89 4.80
C ARG A 13 9.62 -12.42 4.86
N ASP A 14 8.71 -11.61 5.38
CA ASP A 14 7.29 -11.91 5.56
C ASP A 14 6.54 -10.62 5.93
N PHE A 15 5.21 -10.69 5.97
CA PHE A 15 4.38 -9.60 6.45
C PHE A 15 4.16 -9.67 7.95
N ILE A 16 4.87 -8.83 8.72
CA ILE A 16 4.73 -8.72 10.17
C ILE A 16 4.21 -7.31 10.53
N PRO A 17 2.90 -7.16 10.80
CA PRO A 17 2.29 -5.84 11.05
C PRO A 17 2.94 -5.04 12.18
N TYR A 18 3.40 -5.73 13.23
CA TYR A 18 4.11 -5.10 14.33
C TYR A 18 5.40 -4.41 13.87
N ASP A 19 6.22 -5.09 13.07
CA ASP A 19 7.48 -4.56 12.55
C ASP A 19 7.23 -3.41 11.54
N GLN A 20 6.13 -3.46 10.79
CA GLN A 20 5.67 -2.33 9.99
C GLN A 20 5.40 -1.08 10.85
N LEU A 21 4.68 -1.22 11.97
CA LEU A 21 4.41 -0.12 12.91
C LEU A 21 5.70 0.38 13.58
N VAL A 22 6.62 -0.50 13.96
CA VAL A 22 7.94 -0.13 14.50
C VAL A 22 8.68 0.79 13.52
N ARG A 23 8.69 0.48 12.24
CA ARG A 23 9.41 1.29 11.23
C ARG A 23 8.70 2.60 10.92
N TYR A 24 7.38 2.62 10.94
CA TYR A 24 6.61 3.86 10.85
C TYR A 24 6.88 4.75 12.07
N LYS A 25 6.98 4.16 13.27
CA LYS A 25 7.40 4.87 14.47
C LYS A 25 8.82 5.44 14.32
N TRP A 26 9.77 4.66 13.80
CA TRP A 26 11.13 5.17 13.56
C TRP A 26 11.14 6.33 12.57
N TRP A 27 10.32 6.27 11.52
CA TRP A 27 10.15 7.40 10.61
C TRP A 27 9.59 8.62 11.34
N TYR A 28 8.50 8.43 12.08
CA TYR A 28 7.81 9.49 12.83
C TYR A 28 8.72 10.16 13.87
N ARG A 29 9.52 9.40 14.60
CA ARG A 29 10.35 9.91 15.70
C ARG A 29 11.74 10.37 15.27
N PHE A 30 12.33 9.72 14.26
CA PHE A 30 13.75 9.87 13.94
C PHE A 30 14.02 10.16 12.46
N GLY A 31 12.98 10.35 11.64
CA GLY A 31 13.17 10.58 10.20
C GLY A 31 13.71 9.38 9.44
N TYR A 32 13.62 8.16 10.00
CA TYR A 32 14.05 6.93 9.34
C TYR A 32 13.42 6.80 7.94
N MET A 33 14.26 6.60 6.91
CA MET A 33 13.85 6.53 5.50
C MET A 33 13.16 7.81 4.95
N SER A 34 13.39 8.96 5.57
CA SER A 34 12.94 10.27 5.07
C SER A 34 13.89 10.83 4.01
N SER A 35 13.36 11.59 3.05
CA SER A 35 14.16 12.35 2.09
C SER A 35 14.83 13.59 2.68
N THR A 36 14.33 14.10 3.81
CA THR A 36 14.86 15.30 4.49
C THR A 36 15.67 14.97 5.74
N GLY A 37 15.77 13.68 6.10
CA GLY A 37 16.36 13.24 7.37
C GLY A 37 15.47 13.46 8.60
N GLN A 38 14.28 14.04 8.45
CA GLN A 38 13.30 14.24 9.53
C GLN A 38 11.90 13.79 9.10
N CYS A 39 11.00 13.52 10.06
CA CYS A 39 9.59 13.31 9.73
C CYS A 39 8.97 14.64 9.26
N PHE A 40 8.33 14.63 8.09
CA PHE A 40 7.52 15.73 7.60
C PHE A 40 6.25 15.16 6.96
N ASP A 41 5.22 15.99 6.86
CA ASP A 41 3.97 15.67 6.16
C ASP A 41 3.27 14.38 6.66
N ILE A 42 3.24 14.20 7.99
CA ILE A 42 2.50 13.11 8.61
C ILE A 42 1.03 13.50 8.81
N GLY A 43 0.11 12.73 8.22
CA GLY A 43 -1.32 12.92 8.41
C GLY A 43 -1.78 12.61 9.84
N ALA A 44 -2.87 13.27 10.26
CA ALA A 44 -3.43 13.14 11.62
C ALA A 44 -3.71 11.69 12.01
N ALA A 45 -4.41 10.94 11.15
CA ALA A 45 -4.72 9.51 11.32
C ALA A 45 -3.48 8.67 11.64
N THR A 46 -2.45 8.76 10.78
CA THR A 46 -1.20 8.01 10.98
C THR A 46 -0.51 8.43 12.28
N SER A 47 -0.44 9.73 12.57
CA SER A 47 0.19 10.21 13.81
C SER A 47 -0.53 9.70 15.07
N GLN A 48 -1.87 9.61 15.03
CA GLN A 48 -2.68 9.08 16.14
C GLN A 48 -2.42 7.59 16.33
N SER A 49 -2.47 6.79 15.26
CA SER A 49 -2.20 5.35 15.36
C SER A 49 -0.78 5.03 15.83
N LEU A 50 0.22 5.83 15.48
CA LEU A 50 1.59 5.61 15.97
C LEU A 50 1.74 5.99 17.45
N ARG A 51 1.03 7.02 17.92
CA ARG A 51 0.98 7.34 19.35
C ARG A 51 0.28 6.25 20.15
N GLU A 52 -0.81 5.70 19.62
CA GLU A 52 -1.53 4.58 20.22
C GLU A 52 -0.66 3.31 20.24
N PHE A 53 0.05 3.01 19.15
CA PHE A 53 1.01 1.91 19.11
C PHE A 53 2.10 2.06 20.20
N GLU A 54 2.69 3.25 20.36
CA GLU A 54 3.65 3.53 21.43
C GLU A 54 3.05 3.35 22.83
N HIS A 55 1.79 3.75 23.02
CA HIS A 55 1.08 3.56 24.28
C HIS A 55 0.88 2.07 24.58
N ARG A 56 0.39 1.29 23.61
CA ARG A 56 0.23 -0.16 23.72
C ARG A 56 1.55 -0.88 23.95
N GLN A 57 2.64 -0.45 23.32
CA GLN A 57 3.99 -0.98 23.60
C GLN A 57 4.37 -0.81 25.09
N LYS A 58 4.06 0.33 25.72
CA LYS A 58 4.32 0.56 27.15
C LYS A 58 3.49 -0.35 28.04
N LEU A 59 2.18 -0.48 27.75
CA LEU A 59 1.29 -1.34 28.53
C LEU A 59 1.69 -2.82 28.40
N PHE A 60 1.98 -3.27 27.18
CA PHE A 60 2.42 -4.64 26.91
C PHE A 60 3.75 -4.94 27.60
N ALA A 61 4.73 -4.03 27.50
CA ALA A 61 6.01 -4.18 28.19
C ALA A 61 5.83 -4.35 29.71
N LYS A 62 4.97 -3.55 30.33
CA LYS A 62 4.63 -3.66 31.75
C LYS A 62 3.96 -4.99 32.08
N LYS A 63 2.94 -5.39 31.31
CA LYS A 63 2.19 -6.64 31.49
C LYS A 63 3.09 -7.87 31.48
N HIS A 64 4.07 -7.90 30.57
CA HIS A 64 4.95 -9.05 30.38
C HIS A 64 6.33 -8.91 31.05
N SER A 65 6.52 -7.88 31.89
CA SER A 65 7.81 -7.58 32.52
C SER A 65 8.99 -7.50 31.54
N LEU A 66 8.74 -6.91 30.36
CA LEU A 66 9.74 -6.73 29.31
C LEU A 66 10.37 -5.33 29.40
N PRO A 67 11.68 -5.18 29.13
CA PRO A 67 12.30 -3.87 29.03
C PRO A 67 11.72 -3.07 27.85
N LEU A 68 11.16 -1.87 28.09
CA LEU A 68 10.55 -1.04 27.04
C LEU A 68 11.49 -0.79 25.85
N LYS A 69 12.79 -0.60 26.11
CA LYS A 69 13.82 -0.41 25.07
C LYS A 69 13.98 -1.59 24.10
N LYS A 70 13.47 -2.78 24.44
CA LYS A 70 13.52 -3.98 23.60
C LYS A 70 12.24 -4.20 22.81
N MET A 71 11.18 -3.41 23.01
CA MET A 71 9.89 -3.63 22.35
C MET A 71 9.99 -3.57 20.82
N ASP A 72 10.83 -2.69 20.27
CA ASP A 72 11.01 -2.59 18.82
C ASP A 72 11.71 -3.81 18.19
N GLN A 73 12.30 -4.67 19.02
CA GLN A 73 12.99 -5.89 18.60
C GLN A 73 12.14 -7.14 18.89
N LEU A 74 10.87 -6.96 19.29
CA LEU A 74 9.99 -8.08 19.58
C LEU A 74 9.84 -8.96 18.34
N SER A 75 10.27 -10.22 18.45
CA SER A 75 10.24 -11.19 17.36
C SER A 75 9.63 -12.53 17.75
N ASP A 76 9.25 -12.68 19.02
CA ASP A 76 8.62 -13.88 19.55
C ASP A 76 7.18 -14.01 19.03
N GLU A 77 6.87 -15.13 18.39
CA GLU A 77 5.60 -15.31 17.67
C GLU A 77 4.38 -15.26 18.59
N ILE A 78 4.47 -15.86 19.78
CA ILE A 78 3.38 -15.87 20.76
C ILE A 78 3.04 -14.43 21.17
N ARG A 79 4.06 -13.66 21.55
CA ARG A 79 3.86 -12.26 21.96
C ARG A 79 3.44 -11.35 20.81
N LEU A 80 3.94 -11.60 19.61
CA LEU A 80 3.51 -10.86 18.41
C LEU A 80 2.03 -11.09 18.11
N ASN A 81 1.54 -12.32 18.29
CA ASN A 81 0.13 -12.66 18.10
C ASN A 81 -0.77 -12.11 19.22
N GLU A 82 -0.23 -11.93 20.44
CA GLU A 82 -0.96 -11.30 21.55
C GLU A 82 -1.05 -9.77 21.41
N PHE A 83 -0.08 -9.13 20.74
CA PHE A 83 -0.05 -7.68 20.61
C PHE A 83 -1.10 -7.18 19.59
N ASP A 84 -2.06 -6.37 20.06
CA ASP A 84 -3.03 -5.75 19.16
C ASP A 84 -2.41 -4.59 18.34
N VAL A 85 -2.16 -4.88 17.06
CA VAL A 85 -1.58 -3.97 16.06
C VAL A 85 -2.60 -3.02 15.43
N TYR A 86 -3.91 -3.20 15.64
CA TYR A 86 -4.94 -2.37 15.02
C TYR A 86 -5.14 -1.09 15.84
N CYS A 87 -4.20 -0.15 15.67
CA CYS A 87 -4.09 1.06 16.48
C CYS A 87 -4.92 2.25 15.92
N SER A 88 -5.85 2.00 15.01
CA SER A 88 -6.69 3.04 14.40
C SER A 88 -8.14 2.86 14.80
N GLU A 89 -8.84 3.97 15.00
CA GLU A 89 -10.29 3.93 15.17
C GLU A 89 -10.99 3.42 13.89
N PRO A 90 -12.15 2.76 14.02
CA PRO A 90 -12.86 2.11 12.90
C PRO A 90 -13.39 3.05 11.81
N GLU A 91 -13.51 4.36 12.03
CA GLU A 91 -14.07 5.30 11.04
C GLU A 91 -12.98 6.10 10.29
N VAL A 92 -11.70 5.79 10.52
CA VAL A 92 -10.57 6.51 9.95
C VAL A 92 -10.32 6.09 8.50
N ALA A 93 -10.88 6.85 7.56
CA ALA A 93 -10.86 6.58 6.10
C ALA A 93 -9.92 7.50 5.28
N GLY A 94 -8.79 7.92 5.87
CA GLY A 94 -7.76 8.69 5.17
C GLY A 94 -7.04 7.90 4.05
N ASN A 95 -6.51 8.58 3.04
CA ASN A 95 -5.85 7.97 1.88
C ASN A 95 -4.41 7.47 2.15
N GLY A 96 -3.86 7.72 3.34
CA GLY A 96 -2.46 7.41 3.70
C GLY A 96 -2.09 5.92 3.66
N ALA A 97 -3.09 5.03 3.68
CA ALA A 97 -2.90 3.60 3.45
C ALA A 97 -2.56 3.28 1.98
N LEU A 98 -3.26 3.90 1.01
CA LEU A 98 -3.03 3.66 -0.42
C LEU A 98 -1.72 4.27 -0.92
N MET A 99 -1.34 5.45 -0.43
CA MET A 99 -0.14 6.16 -0.92
C MET A 99 1.18 5.40 -0.68
N ARG A 100 1.16 4.39 0.18
CA ARG A 100 2.33 3.59 0.57
C ARG A 100 2.26 2.11 0.19
N LEU A 101 1.20 1.67 -0.51
CA LEU A 101 0.81 0.26 -0.57
C LEU A 101 1.78 -0.64 -1.34
N ALA A 102 2.34 -0.14 -2.45
CA ALA A 102 3.04 -0.93 -3.48
C ALA A 102 4.02 -2.01 -3.00
N PRO A 103 4.83 -1.82 -1.94
CA PRO A 103 5.76 -2.87 -1.50
C PRO A 103 5.08 -4.21 -1.22
N VAL A 104 3.84 -4.23 -0.71
CA VAL A 104 3.10 -5.45 -0.40
C VAL A 104 2.74 -6.24 -1.66
N PRO A 105 1.94 -5.71 -2.62
CA PRO A 105 1.63 -6.46 -3.83
C PRO A 105 2.87 -6.74 -4.68
N LEU A 106 3.93 -5.92 -4.63
CA LEU A 106 5.20 -6.22 -5.31
C LEU A 106 5.94 -7.42 -4.70
N PHE A 107 5.92 -7.57 -3.37
CA PHE A 107 6.56 -8.69 -2.69
C PHE A 107 5.78 -9.99 -2.91
N PHE A 108 4.46 -9.95 -2.75
CA PHE A 108 3.64 -11.16 -2.73
C PHE A 108 2.99 -11.51 -4.08
N PHE A 109 3.24 -10.79 -5.18
CA PHE A 109 2.45 -10.93 -6.42
C PHE A 109 2.30 -12.37 -6.93
N ARG A 110 3.29 -13.25 -6.71
CA ARG A 110 3.23 -14.66 -7.10
C ARG A 110 2.12 -15.42 -6.36
N ASN A 111 1.82 -15.04 -5.12
CA ASN A 111 0.66 -15.48 -4.35
C ASN A 111 -0.37 -14.35 -4.23
N LYS A 112 -1.32 -14.30 -5.18
CA LYS A 112 -2.39 -13.29 -5.21
C LYS A 112 -3.20 -13.20 -3.91
N TYR A 113 -3.46 -14.32 -3.25
CA TYR A 113 -4.28 -14.34 -2.03
C TYR A 113 -3.56 -13.60 -0.90
N ALA A 114 -2.28 -13.94 -0.66
CA ALA A 114 -1.45 -13.23 0.31
C ALA A 114 -1.26 -11.75 -0.05
N ALA A 115 -1.01 -11.44 -1.34
CA ALA A 115 -0.83 -10.07 -1.80
C ALA A 115 -2.04 -9.18 -1.51
N ILE A 116 -3.25 -9.68 -1.74
CA ILE A 116 -4.49 -8.93 -1.55
C ILE A 116 -4.80 -8.80 -0.06
N GLU A 117 -4.72 -9.91 0.69
CA GLU A 117 -4.99 -9.92 2.12
C GLU A 117 -4.04 -8.98 2.88
N PHE A 118 -2.73 -9.12 2.64
CA PHE A 118 -1.74 -8.26 3.29
C PHE A 118 -1.82 -6.81 2.82
N SER A 119 -2.35 -6.54 1.62
CA SER A 119 -2.62 -5.16 1.20
C SER A 119 -3.67 -4.52 2.09
N GLY A 120 -4.77 -5.23 2.38
CA GLY A 120 -5.80 -4.78 3.32
C GLY A 120 -5.25 -4.56 4.72
N ARG A 121 -4.63 -5.60 5.30
CA ARG A 121 -4.10 -5.57 6.67
C ARG A 121 -3.03 -4.49 6.86
N SER A 122 -2.18 -4.24 5.86
CA SER A 122 -1.15 -3.19 5.92
C SER A 122 -1.74 -1.77 6.01
N GLY A 123 -2.92 -1.55 5.44
CA GLY A 123 -3.65 -0.28 5.58
C GLY A 123 -4.32 -0.15 6.95
N GLU A 124 -5.05 -1.20 7.33
CA GLU A 124 -5.93 -1.28 8.50
C GLU A 124 -5.26 -0.88 9.81
N ILE A 125 -3.99 -1.28 10.03
CA ILE A 125 -3.23 -0.99 11.25
C ILE A 125 -3.02 0.52 11.55
N THR A 126 -3.34 1.40 10.60
CA THR A 126 -3.28 2.87 10.80
C THR A 126 -4.52 3.61 10.27
N HIS A 127 -5.43 2.89 9.61
CA HIS A 127 -6.63 3.44 8.96
C HIS A 127 -7.71 2.36 9.05
N GLY A 128 -8.42 2.34 10.17
CA GLY A 128 -9.29 1.25 10.60
C GLY A 128 -10.62 1.13 9.84
N ASP A 129 -10.95 2.10 8.98
CA ASP A 129 -12.18 2.04 8.19
C ASP A 129 -12.17 0.89 7.19
N LYS A 130 -13.28 0.16 7.12
CA LYS A 130 -13.50 -0.93 6.16
C LYS A 130 -13.26 -0.49 4.71
N LYS A 131 -13.58 0.77 4.37
CA LYS A 131 -13.27 1.39 3.07
C LYS A 131 -11.78 1.44 2.81
N SER A 132 -10.97 1.73 3.83
CA SER A 132 -9.51 1.73 3.72
C SER A 132 -8.96 0.32 3.49
N TYR A 133 -9.40 -0.65 4.28
CA TYR A 133 -9.05 -2.07 4.12
C TYR A 133 -9.40 -2.57 2.71
N ASP A 134 -10.64 -2.37 2.25
CA ASP A 134 -11.10 -2.84 0.94
C ASP A 134 -10.51 -2.06 -0.23
N ALA A 135 -10.25 -0.75 -0.08
CA ALA A 135 -9.53 0.02 -1.08
C ALA A 135 -8.13 -0.54 -1.30
N CYS A 136 -7.41 -0.88 -0.22
CA CYS A 136 -6.07 -1.46 -0.32
C CYS A 136 -6.12 -2.87 -0.92
N ARG A 137 -7.09 -3.72 -0.55
CA ARG A 137 -7.27 -5.05 -1.18
C ARG A 137 -7.51 -4.93 -2.67
N PHE A 138 -8.47 -4.10 -3.06
CA PHE A 138 -8.83 -3.91 -4.46
C PHE A 138 -7.65 -3.35 -5.25
N TYR A 139 -7.00 -2.29 -4.74
CA TYR A 139 -5.87 -1.68 -5.40
C TYR A 139 -4.65 -2.62 -5.50
N GLY A 140 -4.39 -3.39 -4.45
CA GLY A 140 -3.39 -4.46 -4.45
C GLY A 140 -3.66 -5.50 -5.54
N ALA A 141 -4.92 -5.91 -5.73
CA ALA A 141 -5.32 -6.84 -6.79
C ALA A 141 -5.06 -6.27 -8.20
N LEU A 142 -5.28 -4.97 -8.41
CA LEU A 142 -4.98 -4.31 -9.68
C LEU A 142 -3.48 -4.29 -9.98
N ILE A 143 -2.64 -4.01 -8.96
CA ILE A 143 -1.18 -4.09 -9.10
C ILE A 143 -0.74 -5.52 -9.42
N VAL A 144 -1.29 -6.52 -8.71
CA VAL A 144 -1.00 -7.94 -8.98
C VAL A 144 -1.39 -8.34 -10.41
N ALA A 145 -2.54 -7.88 -10.90
CA ALA A 145 -2.97 -8.14 -12.28
C ALA A 145 -2.01 -7.50 -13.30
N ALA A 146 -1.56 -6.27 -13.06
CA ALA A 146 -0.56 -5.59 -13.89
C ALA A 146 0.76 -6.38 -13.94
N LEU A 147 1.28 -6.80 -12.78
CA LEU A 147 2.51 -7.61 -12.67
C LEU A 147 2.37 -9.00 -13.33
N ARG A 148 1.14 -9.51 -13.44
CA ARG A 148 0.80 -10.75 -14.15
C ARG A 148 0.54 -10.56 -15.65
N GLY A 149 0.76 -9.36 -16.19
CA GLY A 149 0.65 -9.08 -17.62
C GLY A 149 -0.77 -8.91 -18.13
N TYR A 150 -1.74 -8.64 -17.26
CA TYR A 150 -3.10 -8.31 -17.71
C TYR A 150 -3.09 -7.02 -18.54
N LYS A 151 -3.91 -6.98 -19.59
CA LYS A 151 -4.14 -5.77 -20.38
C LYS A 151 -4.89 -4.73 -19.57
N LYS A 152 -4.71 -3.45 -19.89
CA LYS A 152 -5.37 -2.32 -19.19
C LYS A 152 -6.90 -2.46 -19.20
N GLU A 153 -7.48 -2.93 -20.30
CA GLU A 153 -8.91 -3.15 -20.44
C GLU A 153 -9.42 -4.24 -19.48
N GLN A 154 -8.60 -5.25 -19.19
CA GLN A 154 -8.91 -6.31 -18.25
C GLN A 154 -8.81 -5.81 -16.81
N ILE A 155 -7.74 -5.06 -16.48
CA ILE A 155 -7.53 -4.46 -15.15
C ILE A 155 -8.68 -3.50 -14.80
N LEU A 156 -9.12 -2.69 -15.77
CA LEU A 156 -10.18 -1.68 -15.58
C LEU A 156 -11.58 -2.18 -15.96
N ALA A 157 -11.77 -3.49 -16.16
CA ALA A 157 -13.08 -4.03 -16.50
C ALA A 157 -14.05 -3.87 -15.32
N LYS A 158 -15.32 -3.50 -15.59
CA LYS A 158 -16.34 -3.36 -14.54
C LYS A 158 -16.59 -4.66 -13.76
N ASN A 159 -16.30 -5.80 -14.38
CA ASN A 159 -16.42 -7.12 -13.79
C ASN A 159 -15.07 -7.69 -13.32
N PHE A 160 -14.02 -6.85 -13.15
CA PHE A 160 -12.72 -7.31 -12.65
C PHE A 160 -12.88 -7.99 -11.29
N TYR A 161 -13.53 -7.31 -10.34
CA TYR A 161 -13.76 -7.88 -9.01
C TYR A 161 -14.64 -9.14 -9.08
N SER A 162 -15.78 -9.11 -9.78
CA SER A 162 -16.70 -10.26 -9.84
C SER A 162 -16.06 -11.50 -10.48
N LYS A 163 -15.22 -11.34 -11.50
CA LYS A 163 -14.45 -12.44 -12.11
C LYS A 163 -13.35 -13.00 -11.21
N HIS A 164 -12.84 -12.19 -10.28
CA HIS A 164 -11.73 -12.55 -9.42
C HIS A 164 -12.11 -12.61 -7.93
N LYS A 165 -13.40 -12.75 -7.56
CA LYS A 165 -13.87 -12.84 -6.16
C LYS A 165 -13.07 -13.84 -5.32
N HIS A 166 -12.71 -14.97 -5.92
CA HIS A 166 -11.89 -15.98 -5.26
C HIS A 166 -10.53 -15.44 -4.78
N TRP A 167 -9.94 -14.43 -5.44
CA TRP A 167 -8.71 -13.76 -4.99
C TRP A 167 -8.89 -13.01 -3.67
N PHE A 168 -10.12 -12.60 -3.38
CA PHE A 168 -10.54 -11.85 -2.19
C PHE A 168 -11.15 -12.78 -1.14
N ALA A 169 -10.86 -14.08 -1.16
CA ALA A 169 -11.50 -15.09 -0.31
C ALA A 169 -13.04 -15.08 -0.39
N ASN A 170 -13.60 -14.58 -1.50
CA ASN A 170 -15.04 -14.34 -1.71
C ASN A 170 -15.69 -13.30 -0.76
N GLU A 171 -14.90 -12.58 0.03
CA GLU A 171 -15.36 -11.48 0.89
C GLU A 171 -15.77 -10.27 0.05
N PRO A 172 -16.96 -9.68 0.28
CA PRO A 172 -17.42 -8.49 -0.43
C PRO A 172 -16.51 -7.27 -0.19
N LEU A 173 -16.50 -6.37 -1.16
CA LEU A 173 -15.96 -5.01 -0.99
C LEU A 173 -17.04 -4.13 -0.36
N HIS A 174 -16.62 -3.16 0.46
CA HIS A 174 -17.48 -2.04 0.87
C HIS A 174 -18.12 -1.36 -0.36
N GLU A 175 -19.37 -0.92 -0.24
CA GLU A 175 -20.18 -0.36 -1.34
C GLU A 175 -19.49 0.77 -2.12
N ASP A 176 -18.88 1.74 -1.44
CA ASP A 176 -18.10 2.82 -2.07
C ASP A 176 -16.95 2.30 -2.94
N ILE A 177 -16.26 1.25 -2.50
CA ILE A 177 -15.15 0.63 -3.25
C ILE A 177 -15.70 -0.22 -4.39
N GLN A 178 -16.85 -0.87 -4.18
CA GLN A 178 -17.55 -1.60 -5.23
C GLN A 178 -17.97 -0.67 -6.38
N GLN A 179 -18.49 0.53 -6.10
CA GLN A 179 -18.82 1.52 -7.12
C GLN A 179 -17.59 1.92 -7.97
N ILE A 180 -16.43 2.07 -7.32
CA ILE A 180 -15.17 2.33 -8.01
C ILE A 180 -14.77 1.12 -8.88
N ALA A 181 -14.85 -0.09 -8.33
CA ALA A 181 -14.53 -1.33 -9.05
C ALA A 181 -15.42 -1.52 -10.29
N GLU A 182 -16.65 -1.04 -10.24
CA GLU A 182 -17.62 -1.03 -11.35
C GLU A 182 -17.43 0.15 -12.32
N GLY A 183 -16.40 0.97 -12.10
CA GLY A 183 -15.93 1.97 -13.04
C GLY A 183 -16.47 3.38 -12.84
N SER A 184 -16.84 3.79 -11.62
CA SER A 184 -17.25 5.17 -11.33
C SER A 184 -16.21 6.21 -11.77
N PHE A 185 -14.94 5.82 -11.84
CA PHE A 185 -13.82 6.64 -12.30
C PHE A 185 -13.81 6.91 -13.81
N LYS A 186 -14.60 6.20 -14.64
CA LYS A 186 -14.57 6.35 -16.12
C LYS A 186 -15.38 7.57 -16.61
N LYS A 187 -15.02 8.75 -16.12
CA LYS A 187 -15.70 10.03 -16.41
C LYS A 187 -14.84 10.89 -17.34
N LYS A 188 -15.31 11.10 -18.57
CA LYS A 188 -14.68 12.07 -19.50
C LYS A 188 -14.75 13.48 -18.90
N GLY A 189 -13.64 14.20 -18.86
CA GLY A 189 -13.57 15.57 -18.33
C GLY A 189 -13.11 15.70 -16.87
N GLY A 190 -12.75 14.60 -16.21
CA GLY A 190 -12.01 14.60 -14.94
C GLY A 190 -12.63 15.50 -13.88
N TYR A 191 -11.87 16.51 -13.46
CA TYR A 191 -12.30 17.48 -12.44
C TYR A 191 -13.68 18.12 -12.76
N LYS A 192 -13.96 18.47 -14.02
CA LYS A 192 -15.25 19.08 -14.41
C LYS A 192 -16.44 18.12 -14.23
N LYS A 193 -16.20 16.81 -14.11
CA LYS A 193 -17.22 15.78 -13.86
C LYS A 193 -17.15 15.17 -12.45
N GLY A 194 -16.51 15.87 -11.51
CA GLY A 194 -16.55 15.52 -10.10
C GLY A 194 -15.48 14.53 -9.63
N ILE A 195 -14.47 14.21 -10.46
CA ILE A 195 -13.27 13.53 -9.98
C ILE A 195 -12.51 14.49 -9.05
N ARG A 196 -12.20 14.05 -7.85
CA ARG A 196 -11.50 14.85 -6.81
C ARG A 196 -10.48 13.95 -6.13
N GLY A 197 -9.20 14.32 -6.17
CA GLY A 197 -8.16 13.61 -5.44
C GLY A 197 -8.03 14.22 -4.04
N LYS A 198 -8.87 13.83 -3.08
CA LYS A 198 -8.86 14.40 -1.71
C LYS A 198 -8.23 13.44 -0.71
N GLY A 199 -8.02 13.92 0.51
CA GLY A 199 -7.58 13.14 1.68
C GLY A 199 -8.44 11.91 2.04
N TYR A 200 -9.65 11.80 1.47
CA TYR A 200 -10.55 10.66 1.66
C TYR A 200 -10.22 9.51 0.70
N ILE A 201 -10.05 8.30 1.23
CA ILE A 201 -9.51 7.14 0.49
C ILE A 201 -10.30 6.77 -0.76
N VAL A 202 -11.64 6.84 -0.73
CA VAL A 202 -12.51 6.55 -1.87
C VAL A 202 -12.23 7.54 -3.01
N LYS A 203 -12.08 8.83 -2.66
CA LYS A 203 -11.83 9.90 -3.64
C LYS A 203 -10.43 9.83 -4.22
N ALA A 204 -9.42 9.55 -3.40
CA ALA A 204 -8.05 9.33 -3.85
C ALA A 204 -7.95 8.12 -4.81
N LEU A 205 -8.62 7.00 -4.50
CA LEU A 205 -8.65 5.82 -5.35
C LEU A 205 -9.37 6.10 -6.69
N GLU A 206 -10.55 6.73 -6.64
CA GLU A 206 -11.31 7.11 -7.85
C GLU A 206 -10.48 8.02 -8.77
N ALA A 207 -9.77 9.00 -8.20
CA ALA A 207 -8.91 9.93 -8.92
C ALA A 207 -7.69 9.25 -9.57
N ALA A 208 -6.99 8.38 -8.83
CA ALA A 208 -5.83 7.66 -9.36
C ALA A 208 -6.21 6.68 -10.48
N LEU A 209 -7.35 6.00 -10.36
CA LEU A 209 -7.87 5.13 -11.42
C LEU A 209 -8.39 5.91 -12.62
N TRP A 210 -8.97 7.09 -12.43
CA TRP A 210 -9.30 7.99 -13.53
C TRP A 210 -8.04 8.41 -14.30
N ALA A 211 -6.97 8.77 -13.60
CA ALA A 211 -5.70 9.14 -14.23
C ALA A 211 -5.14 7.96 -15.05
N PHE A 212 -5.13 6.75 -14.49
CA PHE A 212 -4.69 5.54 -15.21
C PHE A 212 -5.60 5.13 -16.37
N TRP A 213 -6.90 5.39 -16.28
CA TRP A 213 -7.84 5.17 -17.38
C TRP A 213 -7.67 6.18 -18.52
N SER A 214 -7.29 7.43 -18.21
CA SER A 214 -7.22 8.55 -19.17
C SER A 214 -5.80 8.89 -19.65
N ASP A 215 -4.80 8.12 -19.25
CA ASP A 215 -3.37 8.39 -19.51
C ASP A 215 -2.91 8.19 -20.97
N ASP A 216 -3.81 7.82 -21.88
CA ASP A 216 -3.54 7.68 -23.32
C ASP A 216 -2.28 6.85 -23.61
N GLY A 217 -2.13 5.74 -22.88
CA GLY A 217 -1.04 4.79 -23.11
C GLY A 217 0.33 5.24 -22.61
N SER A 218 0.41 6.33 -21.83
CA SER A 218 1.67 6.89 -21.34
C SER A 218 1.68 7.12 -19.84
N PHE A 219 2.70 6.59 -19.14
CA PHE A 219 2.94 6.90 -17.73
C PHE A 219 2.99 8.41 -17.48
N GLU A 220 3.64 9.14 -18.39
CA GLU A 220 3.85 10.57 -18.26
C GLU A 220 2.52 11.34 -18.28
N LYS A 221 1.67 11.05 -19.26
CA LYS A 221 0.38 11.72 -19.43
C LYS A 221 -0.54 11.45 -18.24
N GLY A 222 -0.56 10.23 -17.72
CA GLY A 222 -1.36 9.89 -16.54
C GLY A 222 -0.83 10.51 -15.26
N ALA A 223 0.48 10.58 -15.07
CA ALA A 223 1.08 11.26 -13.92
C ALA A 223 0.73 12.77 -13.94
N LEU A 224 0.85 13.41 -15.11
CA LEU A 224 0.43 14.80 -15.28
C LEU A 224 -1.07 14.97 -15.07
N ALA A 225 -1.90 14.03 -15.53
CA ALA A 225 -3.34 14.07 -15.29
C ALA A 225 -3.67 13.97 -13.79
N ALA A 226 -3.00 13.08 -13.05
CA ALA A 226 -3.16 12.93 -11.61
C ALA A 226 -2.79 14.21 -10.84
N VAL A 227 -1.66 14.84 -11.18
CA VAL A 227 -1.23 16.11 -10.56
C VAL A 227 -2.16 17.26 -10.93
N ASN A 228 -2.57 17.37 -12.20
CA ASN A 228 -3.43 18.46 -12.67
C ASN A 228 -4.90 18.35 -12.22
N LEU A 229 -5.30 17.28 -11.53
CA LEU A 229 -6.59 17.25 -10.83
C LEU A 229 -6.62 18.27 -9.67
N GLY A 230 -5.47 18.71 -9.17
CA GLY A 230 -5.40 19.56 -7.98
C GLY A 230 -5.76 18.78 -6.71
N ASP A 231 -6.20 19.51 -5.68
CA ASP A 231 -6.48 18.98 -4.34
C ASP A 231 -5.22 18.33 -3.72
N ASP A 232 -5.29 17.05 -3.34
CA ASP A 232 -4.23 16.23 -2.74
C ASP A 232 -3.39 15.58 -3.88
N THR A 233 -2.62 16.43 -4.55
CA THR A 233 -1.93 16.09 -5.80
C THR A 233 -0.81 15.07 -5.64
N ASP A 234 -0.05 15.18 -4.55
CA ASP A 234 1.07 14.30 -4.22
C ASP A 234 0.55 12.88 -3.92
N THR A 235 -0.49 12.75 -3.10
CA THR A 235 -1.08 11.43 -2.81
C THR A 235 -1.70 10.82 -4.07
N THR A 236 -2.46 11.61 -4.84
CA THR A 236 -3.11 11.10 -6.07
C THR A 236 -2.08 10.62 -7.09
N ALA A 237 -1.00 11.38 -7.30
CA ALA A 237 0.09 10.99 -8.19
C ALA A 237 0.89 9.79 -7.65
N ALA A 238 1.12 9.72 -6.33
CA ALA A 238 1.79 8.59 -5.69
C ALA A 238 0.96 7.30 -5.79
N ILE A 239 -0.36 7.37 -5.66
CA ILE A 239 -1.24 6.22 -5.91
C ILE A 239 -1.15 5.87 -7.39
N TYR A 240 -1.46 6.76 -8.32
CA TYR A 240 -1.35 6.51 -9.77
C TYR A 240 -0.03 5.81 -10.15
N GLY A 241 1.10 6.34 -9.68
CA GLY A 241 2.43 5.87 -10.03
C GLY A 241 2.70 4.41 -9.63
N GLN A 242 2.03 3.88 -8.60
CA GLN A 242 2.16 2.49 -8.18
C GLN A 242 1.60 1.51 -9.22
N LEU A 243 0.33 1.69 -9.61
CA LEU A 243 -0.32 0.84 -10.62
C LEU A 243 0.27 1.09 -12.01
N ALA A 244 0.45 2.34 -12.39
CA ALA A 244 1.01 2.69 -13.69
C ALA A 244 2.46 2.20 -13.83
N GLY A 245 3.28 2.31 -12.77
CA GLY A 245 4.64 1.78 -12.76
C GLY A 245 4.69 0.26 -12.87
N ALA A 246 3.77 -0.45 -12.21
CA ALA A 246 3.64 -1.90 -12.34
C ALA A 246 3.19 -2.33 -13.75
N TYR A 247 2.33 -1.54 -14.40
CA TYR A 247 1.79 -1.82 -15.74
C TYR A 247 2.77 -1.48 -16.87
N TYR A 248 3.31 -0.26 -16.89
CA TYR A 248 4.24 0.20 -17.92
C TYR A 248 5.65 -0.37 -17.73
N GLY A 249 6.04 -0.67 -16.49
CA GLY A 249 7.37 -1.13 -16.17
C GLY A 249 8.41 0.00 -16.16
N TYR A 250 9.45 -0.19 -15.34
CA TYR A 250 10.47 0.83 -15.06
C TYR A 250 11.17 1.40 -16.31
N LYS A 251 11.40 0.57 -17.35
CA LYS A 251 12.08 1.00 -18.59
C LYS A 251 11.27 2.00 -19.42
N ASN A 252 9.96 2.08 -19.20
CA ASN A 252 9.07 2.97 -19.93
C ASN A 252 8.72 4.24 -19.13
N LEU A 253 9.39 4.46 -17.99
CA LEU A 253 9.25 5.70 -17.23
C LEU A 253 10.11 6.81 -17.88
N PRO A 254 9.67 8.08 -17.84
CA PRO A 254 10.44 9.19 -18.43
C PRO A 254 11.81 9.34 -17.76
N GLU A 255 12.89 9.04 -18.49
CA GLU A 255 14.27 9.09 -17.96
C GLU A 255 14.60 10.47 -17.36
N ARG A 256 14.14 11.54 -18.01
CA ARG A 256 14.32 12.91 -17.52
C ARG A 256 13.70 13.15 -16.14
N TRP A 257 12.67 12.42 -15.75
CA TRP A 257 12.10 12.52 -14.40
C TRP A 257 12.88 11.67 -13.40
N LEU A 258 13.30 10.47 -13.80
CA LEU A 258 14.05 9.55 -12.95
C LEU A 258 15.36 10.15 -12.43
N GLN A 259 16.00 11.02 -13.20
CA GLN A 259 17.23 11.72 -12.82
C GLN A 259 17.05 12.69 -11.64
N HIS A 260 15.82 13.17 -11.42
CA HIS A 260 15.49 14.11 -10.33
C HIS A 260 14.88 13.43 -9.09
N VAL A 261 14.62 12.12 -9.14
CA VAL A 261 14.08 11.39 -7.99
C VAL A 261 15.16 11.23 -6.92
N TYR A 262 14.93 11.78 -5.74
CA TYR A 262 15.80 11.60 -4.59
C TYR A 262 16.04 10.11 -4.28
N ALA A 263 17.28 9.75 -4.00
CA ALA A 263 17.70 8.38 -3.69
C ALA A 263 17.30 7.33 -4.76
N HIS A 264 17.15 7.72 -6.03
CA HIS A 264 16.72 6.84 -7.12
C HIS A 264 17.50 5.50 -7.19
N LYS A 265 18.83 5.52 -7.05
CA LYS A 265 19.66 4.29 -7.02
C LYS A 265 19.27 3.35 -5.88
N PHE A 266 18.99 3.90 -4.69
CA PHE A 266 18.54 3.13 -3.53
C PHE A 266 17.15 2.54 -3.77
N LEU A 267 16.20 3.33 -4.27
CA LEU A 267 14.84 2.86 -4.62
C LEU A 267 14.89 1.69 -5.60
N LYS A 268 15.71 1.80 -6.65
CA LYS A 268 15.89 0.74 -7.66
C LYS A 268 16.46 -0.54 -7.05
N THR A 269 17.45 -0.42 -6.17
CA THR A 269 18.03 -1.56 -5.46
C THR A 269 17.01 -2.21 -4.53
N LEU A 270 16.26 -1.41 -3.77
CA LEU A 270 15.21 -1.90 -2.88
C LEU A 270 14.12 -2.66 -3.64
N ALA A 271 13.69 -2.15 -4.80
CA ALA A 271 12.71 -2.82 -5.65
C ALA A 271 13.21 -4.18 -6.18
N LYS A 272 14.50 -4.30 -6.53
CA LYS A 272 15.10 -5.58 -6.91
C LYS A 272 15.10 -6.59 -5.76
N TRP A 273 15.45 -6.14 -4.56
CA TRP A 273 15.40 -6.98 -3.36
C TRP A 273 13.98 -7.44 -3.03
N ILE A 274 12.97 -6.58 -3.20
CA ILE A 274 11.56 -6.96 -3.01
C ILE A 274 11.20 -8.10 -3.96
N ALA A 275 11.56 -7.99 -5.24
CA ALA A 275 11.27 -9.01 -6.23
C ALA A 275 11.96 -10.36 -5.92
N TYR A 276 13.23 -10.29 -5.46
CA TYR A 276 14.02 -11.45 -5.08
C TYR A 276 13.48 -12.16 -3.83
N GLU A 277 13.30 -11.44 -2.72
CA GLU A 277 12.81 -12.03 -1.46
C GLU A 277 11.36 -12.51 -1.59
N GLY A 278 10.53 -11.82 -2.39
CA GLY A 278 9.18 -12.28 -2.72
C GLY A 278 9.15 -13.62 -3.48
N GLU A 279 10.16 -13.87 -4.33
CA GLU A 279 10.34 -15.17 -4.98
C GLU A 279 10.74 -16.26 -3.98
N GLN A 280 11.65 -15.95 -3.06
CA GLN A 280 12.07 -16.89 -2.01
C GLN A 280 10.91 -17.26 -1.07
N TRP A 281 10.08 -16.27 -0.71
CA TRP A 281 8.89 -16.48 0.10
C TRP A 281 7.92 -17.47 -0.56
N GLU A 282 7.63 -17.30 -1.85
CA GLU A 282 6.74 -18.22 -2.59
C GLU A 282 7.29 -19.65 -2.64
N LEU A 283 8.60 -19.79 -2.91
CA LEU A 283 9.26 -21.10 -2.92
C LEU A 283 9.19 -21.81 -1.57
N LYS A 284 9.36 -21.05 -0.48
CA LYS A 284 9.22 -21.58 0.89
C LYS A 284 7.79 -22.07 1.14
N MET A 285 6.78 -21.30 0.76
CA MET A 285 5.38 -21.67 0.97
C MET A 285 5.00 -22.95 0.20
N ARG A 286 5.45 -23.12 -1.05
CA ARG A 286 5.20 -24.36 -1.83
C ARG A 286 5.82 -25.61 -1.22
N LYS A 287 7.02 -25.49 -0.62
CA LYS A 287 7.66 -26.61 0.09
C LYS A 287 6.90 -26.99 1.36
N SER A 288 6.28 -26.02 2.04
CA SER A 288 5.51 -26.29 3.25
C SER A 288 4.17 -27.01 2.98
N THR A 289 3.58 -26.80 1.81
CA THR A 289 2.32 -27.46 1.40
C THR A 289 2.52 -28.83 0.76
N THR A 290 3.74 -29.18 0.32
CA THR A 290 4.06 -30.50 -0.25
C THR A 290 4.49 -31.53 0.79
N ASN A 291 4.81 -31.08 2.01
CA ASN A 291 5.18 -31.92 3.17
C ASN A 291 4.02 -32.14 4.17
N LYS A 292 2.78 -31.82 3.77
CA LYS A 292 1.54 -32.08 4.52
C LYS A 292 0.60 -32.90 3.65
#